data_AF-A0A6I3S7B3-F1
#
_entry.id   AF-A0A6I3S7B3-F1
#
_cell.length_a   1.000
_cell.length_b   1.000
_cell.length_c   1.000
_cell.angle_alpha   90.00
_cell.angle_beta   90.00
_cell.angle_gamma   90.00
#
_symmetry.space_group_name_H-M   'P 1'
#
loop_
_entity.id
_entity.type
_entity.pdbx_description
1 polymer ?
#
loop_
_entity_poly.entity_id
_entity_poly.type
_entity_poly.pdbx_seq_one_letter_code
_entity_poly.pdbx_strand_id
1 'polypeptide(L)'
;MTNPLPYLEQRKLVKRWSGPIAPIANLIFTLILFAITWWIFQDPRGVMRFYTPYVGYNYCRWWLIILIWMAYIFDFWPFKRKWLETAHPLQKGLVLALISVAIMIMMIHGFFQSVLGNTAFAYFNPQQLLKLKGLTEFYATEYAAQACMMFAVIASWISPAWVVALEGRPWENLAQPAKGFSIWLGTFCLSFVIYFMTMHNHMGILYYPWQYFTSIAPPYWEEFAQTVSANFHVAWIMCCTVVVWFMEGIWERYPFTMIKTPWLRRLAVFFGIIVISWALCFFFWYMQELTWGEAIRGHRRDAAPDWRWLHVGETAIFFLVPALFLQFYCGNWPRKFSTPVNVLIRSTIVLLGGVAIYCLYYKYGHFFLGTQKGFSHPQQFPMIPMIWLIDIWLINWWFMDGWPGWKLTMRTAEEVEAAEKEVEERAVWRTDMIPGLVCGIAVGIAFYFAVVWVLPICSKLFTLVD
;
A
#
# COMPACT_ATOMS: atom_id res chain seq x y z
N MET A 1 31.61 12.73 -10.16
CA MET A 1 30.34 13.46 -10.36
C MET A 1 29.32 12.80 -9.48
N THR A 2 28.91 13.44 -8.40
CA THR A 2 27.82 12.96 -7.54
C THR A 2 26.52 13.02 -8.35
N ASN A 3 25.82 11.89 -8.48
CA ASN A 3 24.49 11.89 -9.09
C ASN A 3 23.61 12.89 -8.32
N PRO A 4 22.86 13.77 -9.01
CA PRO A 4 21.97 14.70 -8.33
C PRO A 4 20.94 13.92 -7.51
N LEU A 5 20.70 14.35 -6.28
CA LEU A 5 19.73 13.73 -5.37
C LEU A 5 18.33 13.68 -6.02
N PRO A 6 17.51 12.66 -5.73
CA PRO A 6 16.12 12.58 -6.19
C PRO A 6 15.29 13.85 -5.91
N TYR A 7 14.26 14.11 -6.73
CA TYR A 7 13.37 15.28 -6.60
C TYR A 7 12.74 15.40 -5.23
N LEU A 8 12.15 14.32 -4.74
CA LEU A 8 11.44 14.33 -3.46
C LEU A 8 12.38 14.56 -2.27
N GLU A 9 13.66 14.20 -2.37
CA GLU A 9 14.65 14.36 -1.31
C GLU A 9 15.21 15.79 -1.24
N GLN A 10 15.46 16.42 -2.39
CA GLN A 10 15.88 17.84 -2.45
C GLN A 10 14.75 18.80 -2.08
N ARG A 11 13.51 18.33 -2.21
CA ARG A 11 12.32 19.14 -1.96
C ARG A 11 12.10 19.41 -0.47
N LYS A 12 11.86 20.67 -0.11
CA LYS A 12 11.43 21.11 1.22
C LYS A 12 10.09 21.83 1.10
N LEU A 13 9.06 21.28 1.75
CA LEU A 13 7.73 21.88 1.78
C LEU A 13 7.56 22.70 3.05
N VAL A 14 7.37 24.01 2.89
CA VAL A 14 7.15 24.95 4.00
C VAL A 14 5.65 25.27 4.06
N LYS A 15 5.08 25.28 5.26
CA LYS A 15 3.67 25.64 5.44
C LYS A 15 3.44 27.09 5.01
N ARG A 16 2.38 27.33 4.23
CA ARG A 16 1.93 28.68 3.88
C ARG A 16 1.34 29.43 5.08
N TRP A 17 0.70 28.69 5.97
CA TRP A 17 0.04 29.22 7.17
C TRP A 17 0.57 28.52 8.41
N SER A 18 0.69 29.28 9.50
CA SER A 18 1.11 28.76 10.80
C SER A 18 0.05 27.82 11.40
N GLY A 19 0.47 27.02 12.38
CA GLY A 19 -0.43 26.13 13.12
C GLY A 19 -1.02 24.98 12.27
N PRO A 20 -2.27 24.56 12.57
CA PRO A 20 -2.93 23.45 11.90
C PRO A 20 -3.69 23.85 10.62
N ILE A 21 -3.64 25.12 10.21
CA ILE A 21 -4.42 25.61 9.06
C ILE A 21 -3.99 24.93 7.76
N ALA A 22 -2.68 24.80 7.51
CA ALA A 22 -2.16 24.12 6.33
C ALA A 22 -2.66 22.66 6.19
N PRO A 23 -2.50 21.78 7.20
CA PRO A 23 -3.02 20.42 7.10
C PRO A 23 -4.54 20.35 7.00
N ILE A 24 -5.29 21.23 7.68
CA ILE A 24 -6.76 21.26 7.57
C ILE A 24 -7.18 21.66 6.15
N ALA A 25 -6.55 22.68 5.56
CA ALA A 25 -6.85 23.14 4.21
C ALA A 25 -6.59 22.03 3.16
N ASN A 26 -5.49 21.29 3.29
CA ASN A 26 -5.23 20.14 2.41
C ASN A 26 -6.19 18.98 2.66
N LEU A 27 -6.54 18.71 3.91
CA LEU A 27 -7.51 17.66 4.22
C LEU A 27 -8.86 17.98 3.56
N ILE A 28 -9.38 19.19 3.71
CA ILE A 28 -10.62 19.63 3.05
C ILE A 28 -10.49 19.53 1.54
N PHE A 29 -9.39 20.05 0.96
CA PHE A 29 -9.16 20.01 -0.48
C PHE A 29 -9.13 18.56 -1.02
N THR A 30 -8.39 17.67 -0.37
CA THR A 30 -8.26 16.27 -0.78
C THR A 30 -9.53 15.48 -0.57
N LEU A 31 -10.31 15.75 0.48
CA LEU A 31 -11.63 15.14 0.70
C LEU A 31 -12.67 15.60 -0.32
N ILE A 32 -12.63 16.87 -0.77
CA ILE A 32 -13.48 17.35 -1.86
C ILE A 32 -13.12 16.62 -3.16
N LEU A 33 -11.83 16.53 -3.49
CA LEU A 33 -11.39 15.77 -4.65
C LEU A 33 -11.79 14.29 -4.54
N PHE A 34 -11.66 13.70 -3.36
CA PHE A 34 -12.10 12.34 -3.09
C PHE A 34 -13.60 12.20 -3.37
N ALA A 35 -14.46 13.04 -2.80
CA ALA A 35 -15.90 12.96 -2.99
C ALA A 35 -16.32 13.09 -4.47
N ILE A 36 -15.73 14.05 -5.20
CA ILE A 36 -16.03 14.27 -6.62
C ILE A 36 -15.57 13.07 -7.46
N THR A 37 -14.31 12.65 -7.31
CA THR A 37 -13.76 11.56 -8.12
C THR A 37 -14.37 10.21 -7.74
N TRP A 38 -14.67 9.98 -6.46
CA TRP A 38 -15.42 8.82 -5.99
C TRP A 38 -16.77 8.76 -6.68
N TRP A 39 -17.56 9.83 -6.66
CA TRP A 39 -18.88 9.84 -7.30
C TRP A 39 -18.82 9.61 -8.82
N ILE A 40 -17.79 10.12 -9.50
CA ILE A 40 -17.63 9.89 -10.94
C ILE A 40 -17.27 8.44 -11.22
N PHE A 41 -16.26 7.90 -10.56
CA PHE A 41 -15.63 6.63 -10.94
C PHE A 41 -16.12 5.43 -10.13
N GLN A 42 -16.21 5.55 -8.81
CA GLN A 42 -16.29 4.44 -7.86
C GLN A 42 -17.60 4.36 -7.06
N ASP A 43 -18.46 5.39 -7.02
CA ASP A 43 -19.74 5.26 -6.30
C ASP A 43 -20.68 4.32 -7.09
N PRO A 44 -21.27 3.27 -6.48
CA PRO A 44 -22.25 2.42 -7.15
C PRO A 44 -23.47 3.17 -7.71
N ARG A 45 -23.80 4.34 -7.14
CA ARG A 45 -24.88 5.26 -7.56
C ARG A 45 -24.39 6.31 -8.55
N GLY A 46 -23.08 6.37 -8.78
CA GLY A 46 -22.38 7.37 -9.56
C GLY A 46 -22.50 7.19 -11.07
N VAL A 47 -21.57 7.82 -11.79
CA VAL A 47 -21.57 7.88 -13.26
C VAL A 47 -21.04 6.59 -13.88
N MET A 48 -19.77 6.24 -13.60
CA MET A 48 -19.10 5.11 -14.24
C MET A 48 -19.27 3.79 -13.49
N ARG A 49 -19.55 3.85 -12.18
CA ARG A 49 -19.92 2.70 -11.33
C ARG A 49 -18.91 1.54 -11.40
N PHE A 50 -17.62 1.85 -11.40
CA PHE A 50 -16.56 0.84 -11.44
C PHE A 50 -16.46 -0.02 -10.18
N TYR A 51 -17.30 0.21 -9.18
CA TYR A 51 -17.38 -0.57 -7.94
C TYR A 51 -18.00 -1.96 -8.13
N THR A 52 -17.67 -2.65 -9.22
CA THR A 52 -17.60 -4.10 -9.22
C THR A 52 -16.24 -4.45 -8.60
N PRO A 53 -16.18 -5.29 -7.54
CA PRO A 53 -15.09 -5.24 -6.57
C PRO A 53 -13.69 -5.32 -7.19
N TYR A 54 -13.51 -6.13 -8.24
CA TYR A 54 -12.18 -6.30 -8.83
C TYR A 54 -11.86 -5.31 -9.94
N VAL A 55 -12.82 -4.81 -10.71
CA VAL A 55 -12.56 -3.82 -11.77
C VAL A 55 -12.12 -2.48 -11.16
N GLY A 56 -12.93 -1.92 -10.27
CA GLY A 56 -12.63 -0.64 -9.62
C GLY A 56 -11.35 -0.72 -8.80
N TYR A 57 -11.12 -1.87 -8.14
CA TYR A 57 -9.89 -2.10 -7.40
C TYR A 57 -8.67 -2.24 -8.32
N ASN A 58 -8.80 -2.91 -9.47
CA ASN A 58 -7.72 -3.05 -10.45
C ASN A 58 -7.20 -1.68 -10.91
N TYR A 59 -8.09 -0.77 -11.30
CA TYR A 59 -7.68 0.59 -11.69
C TYR A 59 -7.03 1.34 -10.52
N CYS A 60 -7.66 1.36 -9.36
CA CYS A 60 -7.11 2.03 -8.17
C CYS A 60 -5.71 1.50 -7.82
N ARG A 61 -5.52 0.19 -7.83
CA ARG A 61 -4.24 -0.43 -7.47
C ARG A 61 -3.14 -0.17 -8.49
N TRP A 62 -3.46 -0.23 -9.78
CA TRP A 62 -2.48 0.11 -10.82
C TRP A 62 -2.09 1.58 -10.79
N TRP A 63 -3.06 2.46 -10.49
CA TRP A 63 -2.77 3.88 -10.38
C TRP A 63 -1.75 4.16 -9.28
N LEU A 64 -1.96 3.61 -8.08
CA LEU A 64 -1.01 3.65 -6.96
C LEU A 64 0.43 3.32 -7.39
N ILE A 65 0.59 2.20 -8.09
CA ILE A 65 1.91 1.71 -8.51
C ILE A 65 2.58 2.66 -9.48
N ILE A 66 1.81 3.20 -10.42
CA ILE A 66 2.34 4.13 -11.42
C ILE A 66 2.74 5.44 -10.77
N LEU A 67 1.99 5.92 -9.78
CA LEU A 67 2.40 7.07 -8.96
C LEU A 67 3.76 6.80 -8.29
N ILE A 68 3.95 5.60 -7.71
CA ILE A 68 5.23 5.17 -7.13
C ILE A 68 6.32 5.08 -8.19
N TRP A 69 6.05 4.49 -9.36
CA TRP A 69 7.05 4.39 -10.43
C TRP A 69 7.50 5.77 -10.90
N MET A 70 6.57 6.69 -11.15
CA MET A 70 6.89 8.05 -11.56
C MET A 70 7.73 8.78 -10.51
N ALA A 71 7.39 8.65 -9.23
CA ALA A 71 8.03 9.39 -8.15
C ALA A 71 9.35 8.77 -7.64
N TYR A 72 9.37 7.45 -7.38
CA TYR A 72 10.50 6.76 -6.72
C TYR A 72 11.44 6.07 -7.70
N ILE A 73 10.95 5.58 -8.84
CA ILE A 73 11.77 4.80 -9.78
C ILE A 73 12.32 5.69 -10.89
N PHE A 74 11.46 6.47 -11.53
CA PHE A 74 11.82 7.31 -12.68
C PHE A 74 12.20 8.75 -12.30
N ASP A 75 12.03 9.15 -11.04
CA ASP A 75 12.30 10.52 -10.56
C ASP A 75 11.72 11.59 -11.49
N PHE A 76 10.44 11.42 -11.86
CA PHE A 76 9.68 12.29 -12.76
C PHE A 76 10.23 12.41 -14.19
N TRP A 77 11.16 11.57 -14.63
CA TRP A 77 11.55 11.51 -16.04
C TRP A 77 10.33 11.25 -16.94
N PRO A 78 10.19 11.90 -18.11
CA PRO A 78 11.15 12.77 -18.82
C PRO A 78 11.06 14.27 -18.49
N PHE A 79 10.36 14.67 -17.42
CA PHE A 79 10.19 16.09 -17.10
C PHE A 79 11.52 16.72 -16.67
N LYS A 80 11.82 17.88 -17.24
CA LYS A 80 13.01 18.65 -16.86
C LYS A 80 12.87 19.11 -15.42
N ARG A 81 13.97 18.99 -14.66
CA ARG A 81 14.04 19.42 -13.26
C ARG A 81 13.47 20.83 -13.06
N LYS A 82 13.95 21.79 -13.84
CA LYS A 82 13.48 23.19 -13.82
C LYS A 82 11.95 23.33 -13.89
N TRP A 83 11.27 22.53 -14.72
CA TRP A 83 9.81 22.59 -14.82
C TRP A 83 9.15 22.09 -13.53
N LEU A 84 9.67 21.02 -12.92
CA LEU A 84 9.19 20.54 -11.63
C LEU A 84 9.36 21.61 -10.55
N GLU A 85 10.39 22.45 -10.59
CA GLU A 85 10.60 23.47 -9.55
C GLU A 85 9.74 24.72 -9.74
N THR A 86 9.48 25.11 -11.00
CA THR A 86 8.85 26.40 -11.30
C THR A 86 7.38 26.32 -11.69
N ALA A 87 6.90 25.19 -12.19
CA ALA A 87 5.53 25.07 -12.67
C ALA A 87 4.52 25.15 -11.51
N HIS A 88 3.35 25.71 -11.79
CA HIS A 88 2.31 25.87 -10.78
C HIS A 88 1.89 24.50 -10.24
N PRO A 89 1.71 24.32 -8.91
CA PRO A 89 1.45 22.99 -8.36
C PRO A 89 0.18 22.31 -8.90
N LEU A 90 -0.88 23.08 -9.19
CA LEU A 90 -2.08 22.54 -9.84
C LEU A 90 -1.81 22.05 -11.26
N GLN A 91 -0.95 22.76 -12.02
CA GLN A 91 -0.58 22.37 -13.37
C GLN A 91 0.25 21.09 -13.35
N LYS A 92 1.22 20.99 -12.43
CA LYS A 92 2.02 19.77 -12.25
C LYS A 92 1.14 18.59 -11.84
N GLY A 93 0.27 18.80 -10.86
CA GLY A 93 -0.73 17.82 -10.42
C GLY A 93 -1.54 17.27 -11.59
N LEU A 94 -2.15 18.16 -12.37
CA LEU A 94 -2.99 17.77 -13.50
C LEU A 94 -2.21 17.00 -14.58
N VAL A 95 -1.05 17.52 -15.02
CA VAL A 95 -0.25 16.89 -16.08
C VAL A 95 0.25 15.52 -15.64
N LEU A 96 0.84 15.41 -14.45
CA LEU A 96 1.39 14.16 -13.96
C LEU A 96 0.29 13.15 -13.64
N ALA A 97 -0.87 13.59 -13.13
CA ALA A 97 -2.03 12.72 -12.93
C ALA A 97 -2.55 12.16 -14.27
N LEU A 98 -2.74 13.00 -15.30
CA LEU A 98 -3.20 12.53 -16.61
C LEU A 98 -2.23 11.54 -17.25
N ILE A 99 -0.92 11.78 -17.14
CA ILE A 99 0.09 10.83 -17.62
C ILE A 99 0.04 9.52 -16.86
N SER A 100 -0.10 9.57 -15.53
CA SER A 100 -0.22 8.35 -14.73
C SER A 100 -1.46 7.52 -15.11
N VAL A 101 -2.57 8.17 -15.43
CA VAL A 101 -3.79 7.49 -15.94
C VAL A 101 -3.54 6.90 -17.33
N ALA A 102 -2.86 7.60 -18.23
CA ALA A 102 -2.53 7.08 -19.55
C ALA A 102 -1.63 5.83 -19.47
N ILE A 103 -0.60 5.86 -18.61
CA ILE A 103 0.26 4.71 -18.35
C ILE A 103 -0.54 3.57 -17.73
N MET A 104 -1.49 3.86 -16.83
CA MET A 104 -2.35 2.85 -16.21
C MET A 104 -3.18 2.10 -17.24
N ILE A 105 -3.84 2.84 -18.13
CA ILE A 105 -4.63 2.28 -19.22
C ILE A 105 -3.73 1.43 -20.14
N MET A 106 -2.53 1.93 -20.47
CA MET A 106 -1.56 1.19 -21.28
C MET A 106 -1.11 -0.11 -20.61
N MET A 107 -0.87 -0.11 -19.29
CA MET A 107 -0.50 -1.32 -18.56
C MET A 107 -1.64 -2.33 -18.53
N ILE A 108 -2.84 -1.93 -18.12
CA ILE A 108 -3.99 -2.83 -17.98
C ILE A 108 -4.44 -3.36 -19.35
N HIS A 109 -4.76 -2.47 -20.27
CA HIS A 109 -5.37 -2.85 -21.54
C HIS A 109 -4.34 -3.19 -22.62
N GLY A 110 -3.23 -2.45 -22.68
CA GLY A 110 -2.17 -2.70 -23.66
C GLY A 110 -1.33 -3.93 -23.30
N PHE A 111 -0.72 -3.95 -22.12
CA PHE A 111 0.19 -5.03 -21.74
C PHE A 111 -0.54 -6.29 -21.22
N PHE A 112 -1.34 -6.18 -20.15
CA PHE A 112 -1.96 -7.37 -19.56
C PHE A 112 -3.06 -7.97 -20.43
N GLN A 113 -4.05 -7.19 -20.87
CA GLN A 113 -5.16 -7.75 -21.65
C GLN A 113 -4.78 -8.05 -23.11
N SER A 114 -4.11 -7.11 -23.79
CA SER A 114 -3.86 -7.25 -25.24
C SER A 114 -2.63 -8.10 -25.56
N VAL A 115 -1.52 -7.96 -24.82
CA VAL A 115 -0.32 -8.78 -25.04
C VAL A 115 -0.46 -10.09 -24.27
N LEU A 116 -0.31 -10.09 -22.94
CA LEU A 116 -0.25 -11.34 -22.16
C LEU A 116 -1.54 -12.16 -22.26
N GLY A 117 -2.68 -11.50 -22.22
CA GLY A 117 -3.98 -12.12 -22.26
C GLY A 117 -4.28 -12.86 -23.56
N ASN A 118 -3.75 -12.38 -24.69
CA ASN A 118 -3.93 -13.02 -25.99
C ASN A 118 -2.83 -14.02 -26.36
N THR A 119 -1.61 -13.86 -25.82
CA THR A 119 -0.44 -14.65 -26.27
C THR A 119 0.08 -15.65 -25.25
N ALA A 120 -0.21 -15.48 -23.97
CA ALA A 120 0.34 -16.31 -22.90
C ALA A 120 -0.75 -16.88 -21.96
N PHE A 121 -1.43 -16.02 -21.21
CA PHE A 121 -2.36 -16.43 -20.16
C PHE A 121 -3.76 -15.86 -20.40
N ALA A 122 -4.66 -16.71 -20.90
CA ALA A 122 -6.02 -16.33 -21.29
C ALA A 122 -6.81 -15.62 -20.18
N TYR A 123 -6.55 -15.93 -18.91
CA TYR A 123 -7.26 -15.33 -17.79
C TYR A 123 -6.99 -13.84 -17.60
N PHE A 124 -5.99 -13.23 -18.25
CA PHE A 124 -5.85 -11.76 -18.24
C PHE A 124 -6.79 -11.05 -19.22
N ASN A 125 -7.47 -11.77 -20.12
CA ASN A 125 -8.30 -11.18 -21.17
C ASN A 125 -9.75 -11.66 -21.04
N PRO A 126 -10.71 -10.74 -20.78
CA PRO A 126 -12.13 -11.10 -20.67
C PRO A 126 -12.68 -11.82 -21.92
N GLN A 127 -12.29 -11.39 -23.12
CA GLN A 127 -12.76 -11.98 -24.38
C GLN A 127 -12.21 -13.40 -24.60
N GLN A 128 -11.02 -13.71 -24.09
CA GLN A 128 -10.50 -15.07 -24.11
C GLN A 128 -11.23 -15.95 -23.10
N LEU A 129 -11.49 -15.42 -21.90
CA LEU A 129 -12.27 -16.10 -20.88
C LEU A 129 -13.71 -16.42 -21.32
N LEU A 130 -14.34 -15.53 -22.10
CA LEU A 130 -15.70 -15.74 -22.64
C LEU A 130 -15.80 -16.93 -23.63
N LYS A 131 -14.68 -17.44 -24.13
CA LYS A 131 -14.68 -18.66 -24.96
C LYS A 131 -14.95 -19.92 -24.13
N LEU A 132 -14.82 -19.84 -22.81
CA LEU A 132 -15.13 -20.95 -21.90
C LEU A 132 -16.64 -21.07 -21.71
N LYS A 133 -17.15 -22.30 -21.87
CA LYS A 133 -18.57 -22.58 -21.70
C LYS A 133 -19.00 -22.34 -20.24
N GLY A 134 -20.04 -21.52 -20.05
CA GLY A 134 -20.64 -21.26 -18.74
C GLY A 134 -20.09 -20.03 -18.00
N LEU A 135 -19.11 -19.33 -18.57
CA LEU A 135 -18.62 -18.07 -18.01
C LEU A 135 -19.42 -16.88 -18.56
N THR A 136 -19.98 -16.05 -17.68
CA THR A 136 -20.68 -14.82 -18.09
C THR A 136 -19.70 -13.67 -18.31
N GLU A 137 -20.12 -12.63 -19.04
CA GLU A 137 -19.33 -11.41 -19.25
C GLU A 137 -18.88 -10.76 -17.94
N PHE A 138 -19.76 -10.76 -16.95
CA PHE A 138 -19.45 -10.26 -15.62
C PHE A 138 -18.29 -11.03 -14.98
N TYR A 139 -18.36 -12.36 -14.90
CA TYR A 139 -17.30 -13.17 -14.29
C TYR A 139 -16.00 -13.13 -15.09
N ALA A 140 -16.07 -13.12 -16.42
CA ALA A 140 -14.89 -12.97 -17.28
C ALA A 140 -14.16 -11.65 -17.00
N THR A 141 -14.91 -10.56 -16.84
CA THR A 141 -14.36 -9.24 -16.55
C THR A 141 -13.76 -9.18 -15.15
N GLU A 142 -14.48 -9.69 -14.13
CA GLU A 142 -13.99 -9.70 -12.75
C GLU A 142 -12.75 -10.58 -12.59
N TYR A 143 -12.69 -11.77 -13.20
CA TYR A 143 -11.51 -12.65 -13.12
C TYR A 143 -10.29 -12.06 -13.82
N ALA A 144 -10.47 -11.44 -14.99
CA ALA A 144 -9.37 -10.76 -15.67
C ALA A 144 -8.86 -9.54 -14.89
N ALA A 145 -9.79 -8.76 -14.32
CA ALA A 145 -9.45 -7.63 -13.45
C ALA A 145 -8.72 -8.12 -12.19
N GLN A 146 -9.19 -9.20 -11.57
CA GLN A 146 -8.56 -9.81 -10.39
C GLN A 146 -7.14 -10.30 -10.71
N ALA A 147 -6.94 -10.97 -11.84
CA ALA A 147 -5.62 -11.43 -12.27
C ALA A 147 -4.62 -10.27 -12.40
N CYS A 148 -5.04 -9.21 -13.09
CA CYS A 148 -4.25 -8.01 -13.33
C CYS A 148 -3.97 -7.26 -12.02
N MET A 149 -4.97 -7.16 -11.15
CA MET A 149 -4.88 -6.52 -9.85
C MET A 149 -3.93 -7.27 -8.91
N MET A 150 -3.95 -8.61 -8.91
CA MET A 150 -3.05 -9.41 -8.06
C MET A 150 -1.58 -9.20 -8.41
N PHE A 151 -1.26 -9.01 -9.70
CA PHE A 151 0.08 -8.59 -10.10
C PHE A 151 0.41 -7.20 -9.56
N ALA A 152 -0.54 -6.27 -9.64
CA ALA A 152 -0.41 -4.92 -9.11
C ALA A 152 -0.12 -4.96 -7.59
N VAL A 153 -0.84 -5.78 -6.83
CA VAL A 153 -0.62 -5.98 -5.39
C VAL A 153 0.82 -6.39 -5.08
N ILE A 154 1.40 -7.31 -5.86
CA ILE A 154 2.82 -7.69 -5.70
C ILE A 154 3.76 -6.52 -6.02
N ALA A 155 3.59 -5.87 -7.17
CA ALA A 155 4.45 -4.77 -7.58
C ALA A 155 4.42 -3.59 -6.60
N SER A 156 3.27 -3.33 -5.98
CA SER A 156 3.06 -2.20 -5.06
C SER A 156 3.92 -2.20 -3.79
N TRP A 157 4.45 -3.35 -3.37
CA TRP A 157 5.42 -3.39 -2.25
C TRP A 157 6.85 -3.62 -2.74
N ILE A 158 7.07 -4.42 -3.79
CA ILE A 158 8.42 -4.70 -4.31
C ILE A 158 9.06 -3.44 -4.88
N SER A 159 8.32 -2.68 -5.68
CA SER A 159 8.83 -1.43 -6.29
C SER A 159 9.34 -0.44 -5.24
N PRO A 160 8.56 -0.04 -4.22
CA PRO A 160 9.07 0.83 -3.17
C PRO A 160 10.09 0.12 -2.26
N ALA A 161 9.93 -1.17 -1.93
CA ALA A 161 10.91 -1.89 -1.12
C ALA A 161 12.30 -1.93 -1.77
N TRP A 162 12.39 -1.99 -3.10
CA TRP A 162 13.68 -1.94 -3.79
C TRP A 162 14.40 -0.62 -3.59
N VAL A 163 13.66 0.49 -3.57
CA VAL A 163 14.23 1.82 -3.35
C VAL A 163 14.51 2.05 -1.86
N VAL A 164 13.57 1.70 -0.99
CA VAL A 164 13.65 1.91 0.47
C VAL A 164 14.68 1.00 1.13
N ALA A 165 14.66 -0.29 0.79
CA ALA A 165 15.52 -1.30 1.43
C ALA A 165 16.83 -1.52 0.68
N LEU A 166 16.81 -1.58 -0.66
CA LEU A 166 17.99 -1.89 -1.46
C LEU A 166 18.67 -0.64 -2.04
N GLU A 167 18.17 0.56 -1.74
CA GLU A 167 18.77 1.85 -2.11
C GLU A 167 19.03 1.97 -3.64
N GLY A 168 18.20 1.30 -4.45
CA GLY A 168 18.29 1.32 -5.92
C GLY A 168 19.45 0.49 -6.53
N ARG A 169 20.10 -0.38 -5.75
CA ARG A 169 21.19 -1.26 -6.22
C ARG A 169 20.68 -2.44 -7.07
N PRO A 170 21.50 -2.95 -8.01
CA PRO A 170 22.88 -2.54 -8.38
C PRO A 170 22.93 -1.39 -9.42
N TRP A 171 21.82 -0.68 -9.63
CA TRP A 171 21.67 0.34 -10.67
C TRP A 171 21.86 1.77 -10.16
N GLU A 172 22.43 1.94 -8.97
CA GLU A 172 22.55 3.23 -8.28
C GLU A 172 23.34 4.27 -9.08
N ASN A 173 24.31 3.81 -9.87
CA ASN A 173 25.22 4.66 -10.65
C ASN A 173 24.65 5.04 -12.02
N LEU A 174 23.51 4.47 -12.44
CA LEU A 174 22.89 4.82 -13.70
C LEU A 174 22.17 6.17 -13.60
N ALA A 175 22.19 6.92 -14.70
CA ALA A 175 21.34 8.11 -14.85
C ALA A 175 19.93 7.71 -15.31
N GLN A 176 18.95 8.60 -15.11
CA GLN A 176 17.65 8.44 -15.77
C GLN A 176 17.81 8.66 -17.29
N PRO A 177 17.12 7.87 -18.13
CA PRO A 177 16.06 6.91 -17.77
C PRO A 177 16.56 5.47 -17.50
N ALA A 178 17.85 5.18 -17.75
CA ALA A 178 18.40 3.84 -17.66
C ALA A 178 18.23 3.23 -16.25
N LYS A 179 18.42 4.05 -15.20
CA LYS A 179 18.19 3.64 -13.80
C LYS A 179 16.75 3.20 -13.58
N GLY A 180 15.79 4.05 -13.96
CA GLY A 180 14.37 3.79 -13.78
C GLY A 180 13.92 2.53 -14.51
N PHE A 181 14.27 2.38 -15.80
CA PHE A 181 13.93 1.18 -16.56
C PHE A 181 14.57 -0.09 -16.00
N SER A 182 15.80 -0.02 -15.49
CA SER A 182 16.49 -1.19 -14.94
C SER A 182 15.86 -1.67 -13.63
N ILE A 183 15.58 -0.75 -12.69
CA ILE A 183 14.88 -1.08 -11.44
C ILE A 183 13.46 -1.55 -11.75
N TRP A 184 12.75 -0.85 -12.63
CA TRP A 184 11.40 -1.22 -13.05
C TRP A 184 11.39 -2.64 -13.63
N LEU A 185 12.23 -2.94 -14.62
CA LEU A 185 12.29 -4.26 -15.25
C LEU A 185 12.68 -5.34 -14.24
N GLY A 186 13.69 -5.10 -13.40
CA GLY A 186 14.12 -6.06 -12.38
C GLY A 186 13.01 -6.38 -11.37
N THR A 187 12.35 -5.36 -10.83
CA THR A 187 11.23 -5.54 -9.89
C THR A 187 9.98 -6.13 -10.57
N PHE A 188 9.74 -5.82 -11.84
CA PHE A 188 8.64 -6.37 -12.64
C PHE A 188 8.85 -7.86 -12.93
N CYS A 189 10.05 -8.27 -13.33
CA CYS A 189 10.41 -9.68 -13.51
C CYS A 189 10.32 -10.47 -12.19
N LEU A 190 10.81 -9.90 -11.09
CA LEU A 190 10.65 -10.52 -9.77
C LEU A 190 9.17 -10.65 -9.38
N SER A 191 8.35 -9.65 -9.70
CA SER A 191 6.91 -9.69 -9.47
C SER A 191 6.23 -10.83 -10.24
N PHE A 192 6.68 -11.15 -11.46
CA PHE A 192 6.18 -12.33 -12.19
C PHE A 192 6.50 -13.64 -11.49
N VAL A 193 7.76 -13.81 -11.04
CA VAL A 193 8.15 -15.02 -10.31
C VAL A 193 7.26 -15.21 -9.08
N ILE A 194 7.07 -14.14 -8.30
CA ILE A 194 6.19 -14.17 -7.12
C ILE A 194 4.73 -14.39 -7.51
N TYR A 195 4.26 -13.82 -8.62
CA TYR A 195 2.90 -14.05 -9.12
C TYR A 195 2.65 -15.51 -9.46
N PHE A 196 3.61 -16.17 -10.12
CA PHE A 196 3.50 -17.60 -10.42
C PHE A 196 3.48 -18.47 -9.17
N MET A 197 4.27 -18.10 -8.15
CA MET A 197 4.28 -18.82 -6.88
C MET A 197 3.00 -18.59 -6.06
N THR A 198 2.43 -17.39 -6.09
CA THR A 198 1.43 -16.97 -5.08
C THR A 198 0.01 -16.77 -5.62
N MET A 199 -0.16 -16.43 -6.91
CA MET A 199 -1.46 -16.03 -7.49
C MET A 199 -1.89 -16.96 -8.62
N HIS A 200 -0.95 -17.45 -9.43
CA HIS A 200 -1.27 -18.25 -10.61
C HIS A 200 -2.05 -19.53 -10.30
N ASN A 201 -1.73 -20.21 -9.19
CA ASN A 201 -2.43 -21.43 -8.78
C ASN A 201 -3.91 -21.18 -8.48
N HIS A 202 -4.23 -20.01 -7.90
CA HIS A 202 -5.62 -19.60 -7.71
C HIS A 202 -6.32 -19.33 -9.04
N MET A 203 -5.64 -18.65 -9.98
CA MET A 203 -6.22 -18.38 -11.30
C MET A 203 -6.54 -19.69 -12.04
N GLY A 204 -5.65 -20.69 -11.95
CA GLY A 204 -5.81 -21.99 -12.62
C GLY A 204 -7.01 -22.83 -12.16
N ILE A 205 -7.62 -22.51 -11.02
CA ILE A 205 -8.79 -23.22 -10.48
C ILE A 205 -10.11 -22.45 -10.61
N LEU A 206 -10.08 -21.21 -11.13
CA LEU A 206 -11.30 -20.38 -11.30
C LEU A 206 -12.21 -20.85 -12.43
N TYR A 207 -11.79 -21.82 -13.23
CA TYR A 207 -12.56 -22.35 -14.35
C TYR A 207 -12.51 -23.88 -14.38
N TYR A 208 -13.57 -24.48 -14.92
CA TYR A 208 -13.70 -25.93 -15.04
C TYR A 208 -13.40 -26.39 -16.48
N PRO A 209 -12.57 -27.43 -16.67
CA PRO A 209 -11.78 -28.13 -15.65
C PRO A 209 -10.61 -27.28 -15.12
N TRP A 210 -10.20 -27.55 -13.88
CA TRP A 210 -9.02 -26.93 -13.29
C TRP A 210 -7.78 -27.22 -14.14
N GLN A 211 -6.85 -26.28 -14.16
CA GLN A 211 -5.66 -26.32 -15.02
C GLN A 211 -4.50 -27.07 -14.37
N TYR A 212 -4.67 -28.36 -14.14
CA TYR A 212 -3.69 -29.22 -13.47
C TYR A 212 -2.32 -29.29 -14.18
N PHE A 213 -2.25 -29.02 -15.49
CA PHE A 213 -0.99 -29.05 -16.25
C PHE A 213 -0.12 -27.81 -16.10
N THR A 214 -0.72 -26.66 -15.76
CA THR A 214 -0.01 -25.37 -15.72
C THR A 214 0.00 -24.76 -14.32
N SER A 215 -0.82 -25.27 -13.41
CA SER A 215 -0.94 -24.79 -12.04
C SER A 215 -0.88 -25.93 -11.03
N ILE A 216 -0.38 -25.63 -9.83
CA ILE A 216 -0.49 -26.53 -8.68
C ILE A 216 -1.94 -26.44 -8.20
N ALA A 217 -2.73 -27.47 -8.52
CA ALA A 217 -4.15 -27.55 -8.21
C ALA A 217 -4.42 -28.85 -7.43
N PRO A 218 -4.96 -28.77 -6.18
CA PRO A 218 -5.24 -27.54 -5.45
C PRO A 218 -3.95 -26.78 -5.05
N PRO A 219 -4.04 -25.46 -4.77
CA PRO A 219 -2.87 -24.68 -4.37
C PRO A 219 -2.21 -25.22 -3.09
N TYR A 220 -0.87 -25.13 -3.01
CA TYR A 220 -0.11 -25.67 -1.87
C TYR A 220 -0.44 -25.08 -0.51
N TRP A 221 -1.18 -23.96 -0.46
CA TRP A 221 -1.63 -23.34 0.77
C TRP A 221 -3.01 -23.79 1.24
N GLU A 222 -3.71 -24.62 0.48
CA GLU A 222 -5.08 -25.03 0.82
C GLU A 222 -5.19 -25.59 2.24
N GLU A 223 -4.29 -26.50 2.61
CA GLU A 223 -4.37 -27.21 3.89
C GLU A 223 -4.11 -26.29 5.09
N PHE A 224 -3.07 -25.45 5.04
CA PHE A 224 -2.73 -24.61 6.19
C PHE A 224 -3.51 -23.29 6.23
N ALA A 225 -3.92 -22.75 5.07
CA ALA A 225 -4.71 -21.52 5.01
C ALA A 225 -6.23 -21.79 5.02
N GLN A 226 -6.63 -23.07 4.95
CA GLN A 226 -8.03 -23.52 4.90
C GLN A 226 -8.83 -22.87 3.74
N THR A 227 -8.15 -22.49 2.66
CA THR A 227 -8.74 -21.87 1.48
C THR A 227 -7.91 -22.10 0.22
N VAL A 228 -8.58 -22.21 -0.92
CA VAL A 228 -7.95 -22.22 -2.25
C VAL A 228 -7.81 -20.81 -2.84
N SER A 229 -8.30 -19.79 -2.13
CA SER A 229 -8.23 -18.40 -2.57
C SER A 229 -6.81 -17.84 -2.43
N ALA A 230 -6.35 -17.06 -3.40
CA ALA A 230 -5.10 -16.30 -3.26
C ALA A 230 -5.21 -15.14 -2.25
N ASN A 231 -6.39 -14.91 -1.66
CA ASN A 231 -6.56 -13.92 -0.61
C ASN A 231 -5.60 -14.13 0.57
N PHE A 232 -5.17 -15.36 0.84
CA PHE A 232 -4.07 -15.66 1.77
C PHE A 232 -2.78 -14.90 1.40
N HIS A 233 -2.40 -14.94 0.13
CA HIS A 233 -1.23 -14.21 -0.35
C HIS A 233 -1.46 -12.71 -0.40
N VAL A 234 -2.66 -12.28 -0.78
CA VAL A 234 -3.04 -10.85 -0.68
C VAL A 234 -2.84 -10.37 0.75
N ALA A 235 -3.27 -11.12 1.77
CA ALA A 235 -3.18 -10.73 3.18
C ALA A 235 -1.77 -10.25 3.60
N TRP A 236 -0.75 -11.09 3.42
CA TRP A 236 0.60 -10.75 3.85
C TRP A 236 1.30 -9.78 2.89
N ILE A 237 0.98 -9.81 1.59
CA ILE A 237 1.55 -8.84 0.63
C ILE A 237 1.02 -7.44 0.91
N MET A 238 -0.26 -7.30 1.26
CA MET A 238 -0.82 -6.03 1.69
C MET A 238 -0.15 -5.52 2.97
N CYS A 239 0.14 -6.42 3.92
CA CYS A 239 0.95 -6.08 5.09
C CYS A 239 2.35 -5.58 4.68
N CYS A 240 3.00 -6.21 3.69
CA CYS A 240 4.28 -5.73 3.14
C CYS A 240 4.17 -4.30 2.60
N THR A 241 3.12 -3.98 1.83
CA THR A 241 2.91 -2.60 1.35
C THR A 241 2.85 -1.62 2.51
N VAL A 242 2.09 -1.91 3.56
CA VAL A 242 1.93 -1.03 4.72
C VAL A 242 3.24 -0.89 5.49
N VAL A 243 3.92 -1.99 5.76
CA VAL A 243 5.18 -2.01 6.52
C VAL A 243 6.29 -1.26 5.76
N VAL A 244 6.37 -1.35 4.43
CA VAL A 244 7.33 -0.55 3.64
C VAL A 244 7.12 0.95 3.90
N TRP A 245 5.88 1.41 3.91
CA TRP A 245 5.56 2.82 4.20
C TRP A 245 5.75 3.19 5.67
N PHE A 246 5.57 2.25 6.61
CA PHE A 246 5.94 2.47 7.99
C PHE A 246 7.45 2.65 8.13
N MET A 247 8.23 1.75 7.52
CA MET A 247 9.69 1.84 7.49
C MET A 247 10.15 3.15 6.87
N GLU A 248 9.63 3.55 5.72
CA GLU A 248 10.05 4.79 5.04
C GLU A 248 9.54 6.05 5.75
N GLY A 249 8.35 6.00 6.33
CA GLY A 249 7.66 7.16 6.89
C GLY A 249 7.83 7.31 8.40
N ILE A 250 6.91 6.70 9.15
CA ILE A 250 6.79 6.93 10.59
C ILE A 250 7.95 6.35 11.40
N TRP A 251 8.61 5.31 10.89
CA TRP A 251 9.72 4.61 11.55
C TRP A 251 11.09 5.11 11.11
N GLU A 252 11.20 5.92 10.06
CA GLU A 252 12.48 6.51 9.60
C GLU A 252 13.59 5.46 9.43
N ARG A 253 13.22 4.27 8.94
CA ARG A 253 14.05 3.08 8.73
C ARG A 253 14.69 2.50 10.01
N TYR A 254 14.32 2.98 11.19
CA TYR A 254 14.71 2.42 12.48
C TYR A 254 14.06 1.04 12.70
N PRO A 255 14.73 0.06 13.34
CA PRO A 255 16.09 0.10 13.89
C PRO A 255 17.20 -0.21 12.88
N PHE A 256 16.87 -0.58 11.65
CA PHE A 256 17.85 -1.10 10.69
C PHE A 256 18.89 -0.06 10.26
N THR A 257 18.59 1.23 10.34
CA THR A 257 19.56 2.31 10.12
C THR A 257 20.79 2.20 11.03
N MET A 258 20.68 1.56 12.20
CA MET A 258 21.80 1.32 13.10
C MET A 258 22.81 0.27 12.59
N ILE A 259 22.46 -0.49 11.55
CA ILE A 259 23.36 -1.47 10.94
C ILE A 259 24.35 -0.73 10.03
N LYS A 260 25.62 -0.70 10.44
CA LYS A 260 26.68 0.00 9.71
C LYS A 260 27.09 -0.69 8.42
N THR A 261 27.07 -2.02 8.39
CA THR A 261 27.45 -2.80 7.20
C THR A 261 26.38 -2.65 6.12
N PRO A 262 26.66 -2.00 4.96
CA PRO A 262 25.61 -1.58 4.04
C PRO A 262 24.78 -2.73 3.46
N TRP A 263 25.42 -3.80 3.00
CA TRP A 263 24.68 -4.95 2.46
C TRP A 263 23.88 -5.71 3.51
N LEU A 264 24.43 -5.86 4.72
CA LEU A 264 23.69 -6.46 5.83
C LEU A 264 22.47 -5.61 6.19
N ARG A 265 22.62 -4.27 6.23
CA ARG A 265 21.49 -3.34 6.45
C ARG A 265 20.42 -3.52 5.38
N ARG A 266 20.79 -3.50 4.11
CA ARG A 266 19.84 -3.63 2.99
C ARG A 266 19.05 -4.93 3.06
N LEU A 267 19.73 -6.05 3.25
CA LEU A 267 19.09 -7.36 3.40
C LEU A 267 18.23 -7.42 4.67
N ALA A 268 18.71 -6.87 5.78
CA ALA A 268 17.96 -6.82 7.04
C ALA A 268 16.69 -5.96 6.93
N VAL A 269 16.74 -4.81 6.23
CA VAL A 269 15.54 -4.00 5.97
C VAL A 269 14.57 -4.78 5.07
N PHE A 270 15.06 -5.35 3.96
CA PHE A 270 14.22 -6.04 2.98
C PHE A 270 13.52 -7.27 3.58
N PHE A 271 14.26 -8.17 4.22
CA PHE A 271 13.67 -9.33 4.88
C PHE A 271 12.97 -8.97 6.20
N GLY A 272 13.40 -7.90 6.88
CA GLY A 272 12.74 -7.36 8.06
C GLY A 272 11.31 -6.90 7.76
N ILE A 273 11.10 -6.20 6.63
CA ILE A 273 9.77 -5.86 6.13
C ILE A 273 8.91 -7.12 6.00
N ILE A 274 9.43 -8.18 5.38
CA ILE A 274 8.70 -9.42 5.17
C ILE A 274 8.34 -10.07 6.51
N VAL A 275 9.29 -10.23 7.42
CA VAL A 275 9.07 -10.86 8.74
C VAL A 275 8.05 -10.09 9.57
N ILE A 276 8.16 -8.76 9.64
CA ILE A 276 7.21 -7.89 10.35
C ILE A 276 5.82 -8.02 9.72
N SER A 277 5.73 -8.09 8.39
CA SER A 277 4.47 -8.20 7.67
C SER A 277 3.78 -9.55 7.88
N TRP A 278 4.53 -10.64 7.95
CA TRP A 278 4.00 -11.95 8.30
C TRP A 278 3.50 -12.00 9.74
N ALA A 279 4.26 -11.43 10.69
CA ALA A 279 3.81 -11.31 12.08
C ALA A 279 2.51 -10.50 12.18
N LEU A 280 2.41 -9.39 11.46
CA LEU A 280 1.21 -8.56 11.39
C LEU A 280 0.02 -9.29 10.75
N CYS A 281 0.28 -10.02 9.67
CA CYS A 281 -0.73 -10.81 8.95
C CYS A 281 -1.39 -11.84 9.88
N PHE A 282 -0.58 -12.67 10.53
CA PHE A 282 -1.09 -13.69 11.47
C PHE A 282 -1.71 -13.07 12.72
N PHE A 283 -1.16 -11.95 13.21
CA PHE A 283 -1.76 -11.24 14.33
C PHE A 283 -3.17 -10.76 14.00
N PHE A 284 -3.38 -10.12 12.85
CA PHE A 284 -4.71 -9.68 12.41
C PHE A 284 -5.65 -10.84 12.08
N TRP A 285 -5.13 -11.96 11.57
CA TRP A 285 -5.94 -13.18 11.43
C TRP A 285 -6.46 -13.65 12.80
N TYR A 286 -5.55 -13.81 13.76
CA TYR A 286 -5.89 -14.24 15.11
C TYR A 286 -6.83 -13.26 15.82
N MET A 287 -6.64 -11.96 15.61
CA MET A 287 -7.53 -10.90 16.10
C MET A 287 -8.97 -11.08 15.61
N GLN A 288 -9.17 -11.52 14.36
CA GLN A 288 -10.49 -11.82 13.82
C GLN A 288 -11.09 -13.07 14.46
N GLU A 289 -10.30 -14.11 14.73
CA GLU A 289 -10.77 -15.32 15.44
C GLU A 289 -11.22 -15.01 16.87
N LEU A 290 -10.49 -14.15 17.58
CA LEU A 290 -10.87 -13.67 18.90
C LEU A 290 -12.18 -12.85 18.88
N THR A 291 -12.45 -12.15 17.79
CA THR A 291 -13.59 -11.24 17.66
C THR A 291 -14.86 -11.98 17.21
N TRP A 292 -14.73 -12.85 16.21
CA TRP A 292 -15.87 -13.46 15.50
C TRP A 292 -15.90 -15.00 15.59
N GLY A 293 -14.97 -15.62 16.31
CA GLY A 293 -14.84 -17.08 16.39
C GLY A 293 -14.07 -17.69 15.22
N GLU A 294 -14.00 -19.02 15.24
CA GLU A 294 -13.24 -19.84 14.29
C GLU A 294 -13.68 -19.63 12.84
N ALA A 295 -12.71 -19.57 11.93
CA ALA A 295 -12.98 -19.52 10.50
C ALA A 295 -13.29 -20.93 9.97
N ILE A 296 -14.46 -21.11 9.35
CA ILE A 296 -14.95 -22.41 8.90
C ILE A 296 -15.18 -22.36 7.39
N ARG A 297 -14.50 -23.26 6.66
CA ARG A 297 -14.65 -23.38 5.20
C ARG A 297 -16.07 -23.78 4.84
N GLY A 298 -16.67 -23.08 3.86
CA GLY A 298 -18.04 -23.33 3.40
C GLY A 298 -19.15 -22.76 4.30
N HIS A 299 -18.79 -22.05 5.37
CA HIS A 299 -19.76 -21.32 6.20
C HIS A 299 -20.17 -19.99 5.54
N ARG A 300 -21.01 -19.19 6.22
CA ARG A 300 -21.31 -17.80 5.86
C ARG A 300 -20.02 -17.02 5.56
N ARG A 301 -20.10 -16.07 4.64
CA ARG A 301 -18.93 -15.35 4.10
C ARG A 301 -18.08 -14.67 5.17
N ASP A 302 -18.68 -14.19 6.25
CA ASP A 302 -17.99 -13.60 7.39
C ASP A 302 -17.24 -14.63 8.27
N ALA A 303 -17.55 -15.92 8.17
CA ALA A 303 -16.78 -16.99 8.80
C ALA A 303 -15.87 -17.72 7.81
N ALA A 304 -15.93 -17.40 6.52
CA ALA A 304 -15.20 -18.10 5.48
C ALA A 304 -13.71 -17.67 5.47
N PRO A 305 -12.76 -18.62 5.47
CA PRO A 305 -11.33 -18.32 5.51
C PRO A 305 -10.85 -17.39 4.38
N ASP A 306 -11.41 -17.51 3.18
CA ASP A 306 -11.06 -16.66 2.03
C ASP A 306 -11.34 -15.18 2.28
N TRP A 307 -12.46 -14.85 2.91
CA TRP A 307 -12.78 -13.47 3.27
C TRP A 307 -11.95 -12.99 4.46
N ARG A 308 -11.73 -13.84 5.47
CA ARG A 308 -10.90 -13.50 6.63
C ARG A 308 -9.49 -13.09 6.23
N TRP A 309 -8.89 -13.79 5.26
CA TRP A 309 -7.55 -13.48 4.76
C TRP A 309 -7.55 -12.17 3.99
N LEU A 310 -8.57 -11.94 3.15
CA LEU A 310 -8.73 -10.66 2.48
C LEU A 310 -8.86 -9.51 3.50
N HIS A 311 -9.66 -9.73 4.55
CA HIS A 311 -9.94 -8.74 5.58
C HIS A 311 -8.71 -8.41 6.45
N VAL A 312 -7.73 -9.33 6.59
CA VAL A 312 -6.41 -9.01 7.15
C VAL A 312 -5.75 -7.89 6.35
N GLY A 313 -5.71 -8.03 5.02
CA GLY A 313 -5.13 -7.02 4.14
C GLY A 313 -5.87 -5.69 4.21
N GLU A 314 -7.21 -5.75 4.33
CA GLU A 314 -8.06 -4.56 4.47
C GLU A 314 -7.75 -3.83 5.77
N THR A 315 -7.67 -4.60 6.86
CA THR A 315 -7.31 -4.14 8.20
C THR A 315 -5.97 -3.41 8.18
N ALA A 316 -4.95 -3.96 7.51
CA ALA A 316 -3.64 -3.32 7.40
C ALA A 316 -3.71 -1.91 6.76
N ILE A 317 -4.50 -1.74 5.69
CA ILE A 317 -4.61 -0.46 4.98
C ILE A 317 -5.23 0.64 5.86
N PHE A 318 -6.16 0.29 6.77
CA PHE A 318 -6.71 1.28 7.70
C PHE A 318 -5.62 1.96 8.55
N PHE A 319 -4.54 1.25 8.86
CA PHE A 319 -3.38 1.82 9.57
C PHE A 319 -2.44 2.60 8.63
N LEU A 320 -2.45 2.34 7.33
CA LEU A 320 -1.64 3.09 6.37
C LEU A 320 -2.13 4.54 6.20
N VAL A 321 -3.45 4.75 6.19
CA VAL A 321 -4.07 6.08 6.03
C VAL A 321 -3.56 7.08 7.09
N PRO A 322 -3.69 6.85 8.40
CA PRO A 322 -3.19 7.79 9.41
C PRO A 322 -1.66 7.91 9.38
N ALA A 323 -0.92 6.86 8.99
CA ALA A 323 0.54 6.93 8.86
C ALA A 323 0.98 7.90 7.77
N LEU A 324 0.37 7.80 6.58
CA LEU A 324 0.64 8.72 5.48
C LEU A 324 0.16 10.14 5.79
N PHE A 325 -0.99 10.29 6.44
CA PHE A 325 -1.46 11.60 6.88
C PHE A 325 -0.49 12.26 7.87
N LEU A 326 -0.01 11.49 8.86
CA LEU A 326 0.97 11.96 9.84
C LEU A 326 2.28 12.36 9.15
N GLN A 327 2.76 11.54 8.21
CA GLN A 327 4.00 11.79 7.46
C GLN A 327 3.90 13.03 6.58
N PHE A 328 2.87 13.14 5.75
CA PHE A 328 2.70 14.21 4.77
C PHE A 328 2.24 15.50 5.46
N TYR A 329 1.07 15.49 6.09
CA TYR A 329 0.39 16.72 6.48
C TYR A 329 0.75 17.20 7.90
N CYS A 330 1.11 16.29 8.80
CA CYS A 330 1.53 16.64 10.16
C CYS A 330 3.04 16.80 10.31
N GLY A 331 3.81 16.66 9.21
CA GLY A 331 5.26 16.74 9.23
C GLY A 331 5.86 15.65 10.11
N ASN A 332 5.36 14.42 10.06
CA ASN A 332 5.87 13.28 10.83
C ASN A 332 6.07 13.58 12.33
N TRP A 333 5.12 14.31 12.94
CA TRP A 333 5.19 14.68 14.35
C TRP A 333 5.01 13.44 15.26
N PRO A 334 5.66 13.35 16.43
CA PRO A 334 6.66 14.28 16.98
C PRO A 334 8.07 14.10 16.40
N ARG A 335 8.91 15.14 16.53
CA ARG A 335 10.34 15.13 16.10
C ARG A 335 11.34 15.49 17.19
N LYS A 336 10.86 15.90 18.37
CA LYS A 336 11.69 16.51 19.42
C LYS A 336 12.33 15.49 20.38
N PHE A 337 11.81 14.26 20.43
CA PHE A 337 12.32 13.23 21.33
C PHE A 337 13.38 12.37 20.62
N SER A 338 13.93 11.38 21.33
CA SER A 338 14.79 10.38 20.72
C SER A 338 14.03 9.59 19.64
N THR A 339 14.75 9.05 18.64
CA THR A 339 14.15 8.30 17.53
C THR A 339 13.23 7.17 18.02
N PRO A 340 13.62 6.29 18.98
CA PRO A 340 12.72 5.24 19.46
C PRO A 340 11.43 5.77 20.08
N VAL A 341 11.50 6.88 20.81
CA VAL A 341 10.32 7.50 21.45
C VAL A 341 9.41 8.14 20.41
N ASN A 342 9.97 8.85 19.42
CA ASN A 342 9.18 9.39 18.32
C ASN A 342 8.47 8.26 17.56
N VAL A 343 9.20 7.18 17.22
CA VAL A 343 8.67 6.00 16.53
C VAL A 343 7.54 5.35 17.32
N LEU A 344 7.71 5.18 18.63
CA LEU A 344 6.67 4.62 19.50
C LEU A 344 5.42 5.50 19.51
N ILE A 345 5.56 6.81 19.74
CA ILE A 345 4.43 7.75 19.78
C ILE A 345 3.69 7.76 18.43
N ARG A 346 4.41 7.84 17.31
CA ARG A 346 3.81 7.81 15.97
C ARG A 346 3.08 6.50 15.71
N SER A 347 3.65 5.37 16.11
CA SER A 347 3.01 4.05 15.98
C SER A 347 1.74 3.97 16.82
N THR A 348 1.71 4.52 18.03
CA THR A 348 0.49 4.61 18.84
C THR A 348 -0.57 5.50 18.21
N ILE A 349 -0.19 6.66 17.66
CA ILE A 349 -1.13 7.55 16.93
C ILE A 349 -1.73 6.82 15.73
N VAL A 350 -0.90 6.11 14.97
CA VAL A 350 -1.32 5.33 13.81
C VAL A 350 -2.23 4.17 14.20
N LEU A 351 -1.93 3.46 15.30
CA LEU A 351 -2.77 2.40 15.85
C LEU A 351 -4.16 2.96 16.21
N LEU A 352 -4.21 4.03 17.00
CA LEU A 352 -5.48 4.64 17.42
C LEU A 352 -6.26 5.22 16.23
N GLY A 353 -5.57 5.87 15.29
CA GLY A 353 -6.17 6.41 14.07
C GLY A 353 -6.72 5.31 13.16
N GLY A 354 -6.00 4.20 13.01
CA GLY A 354 -6.43 3.07 12.18
C GLY A 354 -7.68 2.40 12.74
N VAL A 355 -7.72 2.18 14.06
CA VAL A 355 -8.92 1.68 14.76
C VAL A 355 -10.09 2.66 14.61
N ALA A 356 -9.86 3.97 14.77
CA ALA A 356 -10.91 4.96 14.60
C ALA A 356 -11.49 4.97 13.18
N ILE A 357 -10.64 4.92 12.15
CA ILE A 357 -11.08 4.88 10.75
C ILE A 357 -11.80 3.57 10.44
N TYR A 358 -11.30 2.43 10.93
CA TYR A 358 -11.98 1.13 10.80
C TYR A 358 -13.40 1.20 11.35
N CYS A 359 -13.56 1.71 12.58
CA CYS A 359 -14.87 1.87 13.22
C CYS A 359 -15.78 2.82 12.44
N LEU A 360 -15.26 3.98 12.00
CA LEU A 360 -16.04 4.96 11.23
C LEU A 360 -16.47 4.41 9.87
N TYR A 361 -15.61 3.64 9.21
CA TYR A 361 -15.91 3.03 7.91
C TYR A 361 -17.07 2.04 8.03
N TYR A 362 -16.99 1.08 8.94
CA TYR A 362 -18.05 0.08 9.08
C TYR A 362 -19.37 0.67 9.62
N LYS A 363 -19.28 1.69 10.47
CA LYS A 363 -20.47 2.32 11.05
C LYS A 363 -21.15 3.32 10.10
N TYR A 364 -20.40 4.08 9.32
CA TYR A 364 -20.93 5.22 8.56
C TYR A 364 -20.57 5.22 7.07
N GLY A 365 -19.63 4.40 6.62
CA GLY A 365 -19.13 4.40 5.25
C GLY A 365 -20.22 4.21 4.19
N HIS A 366 -21.22 3.39 4.49
CA HIS A 366 -22.36 3.13 3.59
C HIS A 366 -23.16 4.40 3.24
N PHE A 367 -23.26 5.40 4.14
CA PHE A 367 -23.94 6.66 3.85
C PHE A 367 -23.22 7.49 2.79
N PHE A 368 -21.89 7.52 2.85
CA PHE A 368 -21.07 8.39 2.03
C PHE A 368 -20.59 7.71 0.74
N LEU A 369 -20.30 6.41 0.79
CA LEU A 369 -19.68 5.68 -0.32
C LEU A 369 -20.69 5.01 -1.25
N GLY A 370 -21.97 4.93 -0.85
CA GLY A 370 -23.02 4.28 -1.64
C GLY A 370 -23.00 2.75 -1.57
N THR A 371 -22.19 2.20 -0.66
CA THR A 371 -22.07 0.76 -0.41
C THR A 371 -23.14 0.27 0.56
N GLN A 372 -23.40 -1.05 0.60
CA GLN A 372 -24.37 -1.66 1.50
C GLN A 372 -23.74 -1.98 2.87
N LYS A 373 -24.45 -1.76 3.98
CA LYS A 373 -23.96 -2.06 5.34
C LYS A 373 -23.63 -3.55 5.50
N GLY A 374 -22.50 -3.88 6.13
CA GLY A 374 -22.09 -5.26 6.42
C GLY A 374 -20.57 -5.41 6.51
N PHE A 375 -20.07 -6.34 7.34
CA PHE A 375 -18.62 -6.62 7.39
C PHE A 375 -18.13 -7.34 6.13
N SER A 376 -18.83 -8.42 5.76
CA SER A 376 -18.45 -9.29 4.65
C SER A 376 -19.30 -9.07 3.40
N HIS A 377 -20.06 -7.97 3.31
CA HIS A 377 -20.90 -7.72 2.15
C HIS A 377 -20.01 -7.59 0.89
N PRO A 378 -20.38 -8.15 -0.28
CA PRO A 378 -19.56 -8.09 -1.49
C PRO A 378 -19.17 -6.67 -1.93
N GLN A 379 -20.03 -5.69 -1.63
CA GLN A 379 -19.79 -4.26 -1.87
C GLN A 379 -19.08 -3.54 -0.70
N GLN A 380 -18.61 -4.25 0.31
CA GLN A 380 -17.83 -3.69 1.41
C GLN A 380 -16.39 -4.11 1.20
N PHE A 381 -15.71 -3.31 0.38
CA PHE A 381 -14.31 -3.53 0.01
C PHE A 381 -13.48 -2.30 0.43
N PRO A 382 -13.14 -2.17 1.72
CA PRO A 382 -12.48 -0.98 2.27
C PRO A 382 -11.16 -0.62 1.62
N MET A 383 -10.48 -1.56 0.95
CA MET A 383 -9.24 -1.24 0.25
C MET A 383 -9.43 -0.16 -0.83
N ILE A 384 -10.54 -0.19 -1.57
CA ILE A 384 -10.77 0.74 -2.69
C ILE A 384 -10.85 2.20 -2.19
N PRO A 385 -11.77 2.58 -1.27
CA PRO A 385 -11.83 3.96 -0.80
C PRO A 385 -10.56 4.41 -0.07
N MET A 386 -9.91 3.53 0.69
CA MET A 386 -8.69 3.89 1.40
C MET A 386 -7.52 4.12 0.44
N ILE A 387 -7.30 3.24 -0.54
CA ILE A 387 -6.23 3.41 -1.53
C ILE A 387 -6.56 4.58 -2.46
N TRP A 388 -7.81 4.78 -2.84
CA TRP A 388 -8.21 5.92 -3.65
C TRP A 388 -7.88 7.26 -2.97
N LEU A 389 -8.14 7.35 -1.66
CA LEU A 389 -7.74 8.51 -0.87
C LEU A 389 -6.21 8.65 -0.80
N ILE A 390 -5.49 7.54 -0.66
CA ILE A 390 -4.02 7.52 -0.67
C ILE A 390 -3.50 8.02 -2.02
N ASP A 391 -4.02 7.56 -3.16
CA ASP A 391 -3.62 8.01 -4.50
C ASP A 391 -3.79 9.54 -4.65
N ILE A 392 -4.90 10.09 -4.15
CA ILE A 392 -5.14 11.53 -4.12
C ILE A 392 -4.09 12.23 -3.25
N TRP A 393 -3.73 11.67 -2.10
CA TRP A 393 -2.67 12.22 -1.24
C TRP A 393 -1.29 12.12 -1.88
N LEU A 394 -0.99 11.04 -2.60
CA LEU A 394 0.26 10.89 -3.34
C LEU A 394 0.34 11.94 -4.46
N ILE A 395 -0.74 12.17 -5.21
CA ILE A 395 -0.80 13.25 -6.21
C ILE A 395 -0.66 14.61 -5.54
N ASN A 396 -1.40 14.86 -4.46
CA ASN A 396 -1.33 16.11 -3.74
C ASN A 396 0.07 16.39 -3.20
N TRP A 397 0.70 15.39 -2.59
CA TRP A 397 1.98 15.52 -1.94
C TRP A 397 3.14 15.47 -2.94
N TRP A 398 3.20 14.50 -3.85
CA TRP A 398 4.31 14.35 -4.80
C TRP A 398 4.19 15.26 -6.01
N PHE A 399 2.99 15.42 -6.60
CA PHE A 399 2.83 16.16 -7.86
C PHE A 399 2.46 17.63 -7.63
N MET A 400 1.63 17.90 -6.62
CA MET A 400 1.11 19.25 -6.31
C MET A 400 1.83 19.93 -5.13
N ASP A 401 2.96 19.40 -4.67
CA ASP A 401 3.77 19.96 -3.56
C ASP A 401 2.97 20.34 -2.30
N GLY A 402 1.92 19.60 -1.98
CA GLY A 402 1.05 19.89 -0.85
C GLY A 402 0.22 21.16 -1.01
N TRP A 403 -0.14 21.58 -2.22
CA TRP A 403 -1.10 22.67 -2.42
C TRP A 403 -2.49 22.32 -1.81
N PRO A 404 -3.22 23.25 -1.17
CA PRO A 404 -2.93 24.68 -1.02
C PRO A 404 -2.06 25.05 0.19
N GLY A 405 -1.89 24.16 1.18
CA GLY A 405 -1.29 24.45 2.47
C GLY A 405 0.22 24.60 2.49
N TRP A 406 0.93 24.14 1.46
CA TRP A 406 2.38 24.18 1.39
C TRP A 406 2.92 24.99 0.21
N LYS A 407 4.16 25.45 0.37
CA LYS A 407 4.96 26.10 -0.65
C LYS A 407 6.25 25.32 -0.85
N LEU A 408 6.58 25.10 -2.11
CA LEU A 408 7.82 24.46 -2.54
C LEU A 408 9.02 25.38 -2.25
N THR A 409 10.03 24.84 -1.61
CA THR A 409 11.38 25.40 -1.47
C THR A 409 12.38 24.28 -1.75
N MET A 410 13.54 24.60 -2.34
CA MET A 410 14.59 23.61 -2.58
C MET A 410 15.63 23.67 -1.47
N ARG A 411 16.07 22.52 -0.99
CA ARG A 411 17.20 22.42 -0.07
C ARG A 411 18.48 22.77 -0.78
N THR A 412 19.37 23.47 -0.09
CA THR A 412 20.76 23.63 -0.56
C THR A 412 21.52 22.32 -0.38
N ALA A 413 22.64 22.15 -1.08
CA ALA A 413 23.50 20.97 -0.91
C ALA A 413 23.96 20.81 0.55
N GLU A 414 24.29 21.93 1.21
CA GLU A 414 24.67 21.99 2.63
C GLU A 414 23.53 21.54 3.55
N GLU A 415 22.29 21.96 3.28
CA GLU A 415 21.12 21.52 4.06
C GLU A 415 20.89 20.00 3.95
N VAL A 416 21.20 19.40 2.80
CA VAL A 416 21.08 17.95 2.63
C VAL A 416 22.18 17.21 3.36
N GLU A 417 23.45 17.63 3.19
CA GLU A 417 24.58 17.00 3.88
C GLU A 417 24.44 17.09 5.40
N ALA A 418 23.95 18.22 5.92
CA ALA A 418 23.68 18.39 7.35
C ALA A 418 22.57 17.43 7.83
N ALA A 419 21.51 17.24 7.05
CA ALA A 419 20.43 16.32 7.38
C ALA A 419 20.91 14.85 7.36
N GLU A 420 21.76 14.48 6.41
CA GLU A 420 22.37 13.14 6.35
C GLU A 420 23.25 12.88 7.58
N LYS A 421 24.12 13.83 7.95
CA LYS A 421 24.95 13.73 9.16
C LYS A 421 24.12 13.60 10.44
N GLU A 422 23.04 14.38 10.58
CA GLU A 422 22.14 14.30 11.73
C GLU A 422 21.46 12.92 11.83
N VAL A 423 21.15 12.28 10.69
CA VAL A 423 20.61 10.91 10.67
C VAL A 423 21.68 9.91 11.07
N GLU A 424 22.90 10.02 10.55
CA GLU A 424 24.02 9.12 10.89
C GLU A 424 24.39 9.19 12.38
N GLU A 425 24.44 10.40 12.97
CA GLU A 425 24.72 10.60 14.39
C GLU A 425 23.64 10.01 15.30
N ARG A 426 22.37 10.08 14.88
CA ARG A 426 21.25 9.46 15.60
C ARG A 426 21.20 7.95 15.45
N ALA A 427 21.70 7.41 14.33
CA ALA A 427 21.67 6.00 13.99
C ALA A 427 22.84 5.20 14.60
N VAL A 428 23.25 5.52 15.83
CA VAL A 428 24.34 4.83 16.52
C VAL A 428 23.80 3.91 17.59
N TRP A 429 24.02 2.60 17.40
CA TRP A 429 23.80 1.60 18.45
C TRP A 429 24.75 1.86 19.62
N ARG A 430 24.21 1.84 20.84
CA ARG A 430 24.96 1.98 22.08
C ARG A 430 24.55 0.87 23.06
N THR A 431 25.50 0.34 23.82
CA THR A 431 25.27 -0.79 24.75
C THR A 431 24.35 -0.43 25.91
N ASP A 432 24.27 0.85 26.27
CA ASP A 432 23.31 1.40 27.23
C ASP A 432 21.84 1.31 26.76
N MET A 433 21.60 0.99 25.48
CA MET A 433 20.25 0.75 24.96
C MET A 433 19.71 -0.64 25.31
N ILE A 434 20.57 -1.58 25.75
CA ILE A 434 20.18 -2.97 26.05
C ILE A 434 19.06 -3.06 27.11
N PRO A 435 19.13 -2.37 28.27
CA PRO A 435 18.05 -2.40 29.25
C PRO A 435 16.72 -1.88 28.67
N GLY A 436 16.77 -0.83 27.85
CA GLY A 436 15.60 -0.28 27.16
C GLY A 436 15.00 -1.26 26.16
N LEU A 437 15.83 -1.97 25.40
CA LEU A 437 15.40 -3.02 24.48
C LEU A 437 14.71 -4.17 25.22
N VAL A 438 15.33 -4.68 26.30
CA VAL A 438 14.76 -5.77 27.11
C VAL A 438 13.43 -5.34 27.74
N CYS A 439 13.36 -4.14 28.30
CA CYS A 439 12.12 -3.57 28.83
C CYS A 439 11.05 -3.43 27.74
N GLY A 440 11.41 -2.91 26.57
CA GLY A 440 10.51 -2.78 25.43
C GLY A 440 9.95 -4.12 24.95
N ILE A 441 10.77 -5.17 24.90
CA ILE A 441 10.31 -6.53 24.59
C ILE A 441 9.31 -7.01 25.64
N ALA A 442 9.64 -6.88 26.93
CA ALA A 442 8.74 -7.30 28.02
C ALA A 442 7.39 -6.56 27.99
N VAL A 443 7.41 -5.23 27.78
CA VAL A 443 6.20 -4.41 27.64
C VAL A 443 5.42 -4.80 26.40
N GLY A 444 6.09 -5.08 25.27
CA GLY A 444 5.44 -5.54 24.05
C GLY A 444 4.71 -6.89 24.23
N ILE A 445 5.35 -7.84 24.94
CA ILE A 445 4.74 -9.12 25.29
C ILE A 445 3.53 -8.91 26.22
N ALA A 446 3.67 -8.10 27.26
CA ALA A 446 2.56 -7.78 28.16
C ALA A 446 1.40 -7.10 27.43
N PHE A 447 1.70 -6.17 26.52
CA PHE A 447 0.70 -5.51 25.68
C PHE A 447 -0.02 -6.49 24.76
N TYR A 448 0.70 -7.43 24.13
CA TYR A 448 0.09 -8.49 23.32
C TYR A 448 -0.94 -9.29 24.13
N PHE A 449 -0.57 -9.79 25.32
CA PHE A 449 -1.50 -10.53 26.17
C PHE A 449 -2.67 -9.67 26.66
N ALA A 450 -2.43 -8.40 26.95
CA ALA A 450 -3.50 -7.46 27.30
C ALA A 450 -4.50 -7.29 26.14
N VAL A 451 -4.03 -7.14 24.89
CA VAL A 451 -4.91 -7.05 23.72
C VAL A 451 -5.71 -8.35 23.54
N VAL A 452 -5.05 -9.52 23.62
CA VAL A 452 -5.73 -10.82 23.53
C VAL A 452 -6.83 -10.98 24.58
N TRP A 453 -6.61 -10.46 25.79
CA TRP A 453 -7.59 -10.51 26.87
C TRP A 453 -8.73 -9.49 26.71
N VAL A 454 -8.44 -8.25 26.29
CA VAL A 454 -9.42 -7.16 26.18
C VAL A 454 -10.31 -7.31 24.94
N LEU A 455 -9.76 -7.77 23.82
CA LEU A 455 -10.45 -7.74 22.52
C LEU A 455 -11.78 -8.52 22.51
N PRO A 456 -11.89 -9.74 23.07
CA PRO A 456 -13.17 -10.46 23.14
C PRO A 456 -14.21 -9.79 24.04
N ILE A 457 -13.77 -8.96 25.00
CA ILE A 457 -14.66 -8.17 25.86
C ILE A 457 -15.20 -7.00 25.05
N CYS A 458 -14.33 -6.28 24.35
CA CYS A 458 -14.72 -5.18 23.48
C CYS A 458 -15.68 -5.62 22.38
N SER A 459 -15.44 -6.77 21.74
CA SER A 459 -16.29 -7.26 20.65
C SER A 459 -17.72 -7.57 21.09
N LYS A 460 -17.91 -8.02 22.35
CA LYS A 460 -19.24 -8.27 22.94
C LYS A 460 -19.97 -7.00 23.35
N LEU A 461 -19.24 -5.96 23.72
CA LEU A 461 -19.81 -4.69 24.21
C LEU A 461 -20.06 -3.67 23.10
N PHE A 462 -19.34 -3.77 21.99
CA PHE A 462 -19.36 -2.76 20.93
C PHE A 462 -19.73 -3.36 19.57
N THR A 463 -21.00 -3.20 19.19
CA THR A 463 -21.51 -3.60 17.88
C THR A 463 -21.25 -2.49 16.85
N LEU A 464 -20.45 -2.80 15.84
CA LEU A 464 -20.12 -1.88 14.74
C LEU A 464 -21.13 -1.93 13.59
N VAL A 465 -21.71 -3.10 13.38
CA VAL A 465 -22.66 -3.40 12.31
C VAL A 465 -23.82 -4.14 12.96
N ASP A 466 -24.95 -3.44 13.14
CA ASP A 466 -26.24 -4.06 13.50
C ASP A 466 -26.88 -4.80 12.34
#